data_AF-A0AAJ5YU00-F1
#
_entry.id   AF-A0AAJ5YU00-F1
#
_cell.length_a   1.000
_cell.length_b   1.000
_cell.length_c   1.000
_cell.angle_alpha   90.00
_cell.angle_beta   90.00
_cell.angle_gamma   90.00
#
_symmetry.space_group_name_H-M   'P 1'
#
loop_
_entity.id
_entity.type
_entity.pdbx_description
1 polymer ?
#
loop_
_entity_poly.entity_id
_entity_poly.type
_entity_poly.pdbx_seq_one_letter_code
_entity_poly.pdbx_strand_id
1 'polypeptide(L)'
;MQSARKNLSREDVTVDDAERRKTLEILWRLETGEGVISDDETDSEIDEYDEQPSDRETEDMLKSLSVNDRQRFQSLLKDPSKAARMYFEEKQEVDPWWKQQNPSASSLQIAQEIQKLADSQLKVRIDLRYNIIAVLLAYTYTLRHLEISSCSSVDHSLGESQTNLCDTAEDSASQTRLSEFSSGKPQELSRVDASSETDSDGEPPPLEDDYEMQIPCLSGTHRESKSETPEESPNLYPAHTPSSGEQRPFSPADSASVRGLPSHSPAQEEMREVGIELLRRLIPILFAHPRKNAAVANIVLTSVTDATLHFLQAVSLYELGTNVSELLVTLLKDIRPLLAPEGVRLLDQVSLMNLALSDLYAWVTWEDRNAGKKLVYYAYAYDTITSQSRKNLCDELDAEIDRLENEREEQQRLEELSAANATVSRMDASVQRMANQPKIKLLE
;
A
#
# COMPACT_ATOMS: atom_id res chain seq x y z
N MET A 1 37.66 -21.88 24.15
CA MET A 1 37.65 -21.98 22.67
C MET A 1 37.81 -23.42 22.12
N GLN A 2 37.54 -24.49 22.88
CA GLN A 2 37.61 -25.88 22.35
C GLN A 2 36.25 -26.48 21.98
N SER A 3 35.11 -25.87 22.36
CA SER A 3 33.78 -26.42 22.08
C SER A 3 33.25 -26.12 20.68
N ALA A 4 33.65 -25.01 20.03
CA ALA A 4 33.13 -24.66 18.70
C ALA A 4 33.64 -25.57 17.57
N ARG A 5 34.74 -26.32 17.79
CA ARG A 5 35.29 -27.26 16.80
C ARG A 5 34.65 -28.65 16.83
N LYS A 6 33.79 -28.96 17.82
CA LYS A 6 33.20 -30.30 17.96
C LYS A 6 31.86 -30.51 17.24
N ASN A 7 31.29 -29.45 16.67
CA ASN A 7 29.96 -29.51 16.05
C ASN A 7 29.98 -29.30 14.52
N LEU A 8 31.15 -29.23 13.88
CA LEU A 8 31.23 -29.27 12.42
C LEU A 8 31.18 -30.73 12.00
N SER A 9 30.07 -31.14 11.38
CA SER A 9 29.94 -32.46 10.79
C SER A 9 30.99 -32.62 9.68
N ARG A 10 31.41 -33.85 9.40
CA ARG A 10 32.41 -34.13 8.36
C ARG A 10 31.91 -33.77 6.95
N GLU A 11 30.60 -33.57 6.81
CA GLU A 11 29.91 -33.21 5.58
C GLU A 11 29.91 -31.68 5.35
N ASP A 12 30.03 -30.86 6.41
CA ASP A 12 30.13 -29.39 6.31
C ASP A 12 31.53 -28.87 5.95
N VAL A 13 32.51 -29.77 5.78
CA VAL A 13 33.91 -29.43 5.48
C VAL A 13 34.30 -29.80 4.05
N THR A 14 33.44 -30.51 3.32
CA THR A 14 33.68 -30.80 1.91
C THR A 14 33.03 -29.72 1.06
N VAL A 15 33.72 -28.59 0.92
CA VAL A 15 33.51 -27.72 -0.24
C VAL A 15 33.75 -28.60 -1.46
N ASP A 16 32.74 -28.75 -2.32
CA ASP A 16 32.83 -29.58 -3.51
C ASP A 16 34.09 -29.17 -4.28
N ASP A 17 34.93 -30.14 -4.66
CA ASP A 17 36.19 -29.86 -5.37
C ASP A 17 35.91 -29.10 -6.68
N ALA A 18 34.68 -29.19 -7.21
CA ALA A 18 34.19 -28.38 -8.32
C ALA A 18 34.08 -26.87 -7.96
N GLU A 19 33.46 -26.53 -6.83
CA GLU A 19 33.34 -25.14 -6.35
C GLU A 19 34.69 -24.55 -5.97
N ARG A 20 35.56 -25.37 -5.38
CA ARG A 20 36.94 -24.99 -5.06
C ARG A 20 37.78 -24.69 -6.30
N ARG A 21 37.63 -25.48 -7.37
CA ARG A 21 38.30 -25.19 -8.66
C ARG A 21 37.75 -23.90 -9.28
N LYS A 22 36.44 -23.70 -9.26
CA LYS A 22 35.79 -22.50 -9.81
C LYS A 22 36.23 -21.24 -9.08
N THR A 23 36.34 -21.28 -7.75
CA THR A 23 36.84 -20.15 -6.95
C THR A 23 38.31 -19.86 -7.18
N LEU A 24 39.16 -20.90 -7.30
CA LEU A 24 40.58 -20.72 -7.65
C LEU A 24 40.79 -20.17 -9.07
N GLU A 25 39.96 -20.58 -10.02
CA GLU A 25 39.98 -20.05 -11.39
C GLU A 25 39.61 -18.56 -11.43
N ILE A 26 38.57 -18.14 -10.68
CA ILE A 26 38.17 -16.73 -10.57
C ILE A 26 39.29 -15.90 -9.93
N LEU A 27 39.91 -16.40 -8.85
CA LEU A 27 41.02 -15.71 -8.18
C LEU A 27 42.25 -15.60 -9.09
N TRP A 28 42.57 -16.66 -9.82
CA TRP A 28 43.69 -16.65 -10.77
C TRP A 28 43.45 -15.67 -11.92
N ARG A 29 42.21 -15.58 -12.45
CA ARG A 29 41.83 -14.58 -13.48
C ARG A 29 41.89 -13.15 -12.96
N LEU A 30 41.49 -12.91 -11.71
CA LEU A 30 41.61 -11.59 -11.06
C LEU A 30 43.07 -11.18 -10.84
N GLU A 31 43.95 -12.13 -10.52
CA GLU A 31 45.37 -11.87 -10.27
C GLU A 31 46.18 -11.69 -11.56
N THR A 32 45.85 -12.44 -12.61
CA THR A 32 46.56 -12.38 -13.91
C THR A 32 46.00 -11.33 -14.85
N GLY A 33 44.78 -10.82 -14.62
CA GLY A 33 44.09 -9.88 -15.51
C GLY A 33 43.69 -10.49 -16.86
N GLU A 34 43.88 -11.79 -17.03
CA GLU A 34 43.65 -12.51 -18.28
C GLU A 34 42.23 -13.11 -18.23
N GLY A 35 41.28 -12.46 -18.92
CA GLY A 35 39.90 -12.96 -19.06
C GLY A 35 38.83 -12.28 -18.21
N VAL A 36 39.04 -11.04 -17.73
CA VAL A 36 37.92 -10.12 -17.53
C VAL A 36 37.45 -9.76 -18.94
N ILE A 37 36.57 -10.59 -19.49
CA ILE A 37 35.80 -10.23 -20.68
C ILE A 37 34.97 -9.04 -20.22
N SER A 38 35.43 -7.83 -20.56
CA SER A 38 34.53 -6.71 -20.72
C SER A 38 33.44 -7.22 -21.65
N ASP A 39 32.23 -7.33 -21.13
CA ASP A 39 31.03 -7.68 -21.88
C ASP A 39 30.70 -6.50 -22.82
N ASP A 40 31.63 -6.22 -23.71
CA ASP A 40 31.71 -5.09 -24.62
C ASP A 40 32.19 -5.58 -26.00
N GLU A 41 31.61 -6.70 -26.43
CA GLU A 41 31.54 -7.06 -27.85
C GLU A 41 30.08 -7.15 -28.25
N THR A 42 29.40 -5.99 -28.19
CA THR A 42 28.40 -5.69 -29.21
C THR A 42 29.11 -4.90 -30.29
N ASP A 43 29.57 -5.65 -31.27
CA ASP A 43 30.19 -5.21 -32.52
C ASP A 43 29.17 -4.41 -33.35
N SER A 44 28.88 -3.21 -32.89
CA SER A 44 28.25 -2.16 -33.67
C SER A 44 29.32 -1.10 -33.88
N GLU A 45 29.76 -1.00 -35.14
CA GLU A 45 30.48 0.15 -35.71
C GLU A 45 29.76 1.45 -35.30
N ILE A 46 30.09 1.98 -34.13
CA ILE A 46 29.72 3.32 -33.71
C ILE A 46 30.96 4.14 -33.97
N ASP A 47 30.91 4.79 -35.13
CA ASP A 47 31.80 5.86 -35.50
C ASP A 47 32.01 6.80 -34.32
N GLU A 48 33.28 6.99 -34.04
CA GLU A 48 33.96 8.09 -33.37
C GLU A 48 33.23 9.45 -33.54
N TYR A 49 32.16 9.66 -32.77
CA TYR A 49 31.66 10.99 -32.43
C TYR A 49 32.13 11.30 -31.02
N ASP A 50 33.37 11.77 -30.95
CA ASP A 50 33.89 12.61 -29.87
C ASP A 50 33.18 13.99 -29.92
N GLU A 51 31.84 13.98 -29.95
CA GLU A 51 31.02 15.16 -29.75
C GLU A 51 31.08 15.49 -28.26
N GLN A 52 32.06 16.31 -27.91
CA GLN A 52 31.94 17.15 -26.73
C GLN A 52 30.52 17.71 -26.70
N PRO A 53 29.78 17.58 -25.58
CA PRO A 53 28.42 18.08 -25.48
C PRO A 53 28.44 19.54 -25.87
N SER A 54 27.96 19.84 -27.08
CA SER A 54 28.02 21.20 -27.58
C SER A 54 27.09 22.02 -26.69
N ASP A 55 27.55 23.17 -26.19
CA ASP A 55 26.79 24.04 -25.30
C ASP A 55 25.35 24.37 -25.80
N ARG A 56 25.08 24.13 -27.09
CA ARG A 56 23.78 24.21 -27.73
C ARG A 56 22.71 23.31 -27.11
N GLU A 57 23.04 22.12 -26.63
CA GLU A 57 22.03 21.21 -26.07
C GLU A 57 21.42 21.73 -24.76
N THR A 58 22.23 22.38 -23.93
CA THR A 58 21.75 22.93 -22.64
C THR A 58 20.83 24.13 -22.84
N GLU A 59 21.12 25.00 -23.81
CA GLU A 59 20.24 26.12 -24.15
C GLU A 59 18.92 25.65 -24.76
N ASP A 60 18.95 24.58 -25.55
CA ASP A 60 17.75 24.05 -26.19
C ASP A 60 16.87 23.27 -25.19
N MET A 61 17.48 22.58 -24.22
CA MET A 61 16.77 22.06 -23.03
C MET A 61 16.17 23.18 -22.18
N LEU A 62 16.88 24.30 -21.99
CA LEU A 62 16.30 25.46 -21.31
C LEU A 62 15.14 26.07 -22.11
N LYS A 63 15.19 26.02 -23.45
CA LYS A 63 14.11 26.50 -24.32
C LYS A 63 12.89 25.58 -24.36
N SER A 64 13.01 24.30 -24.05
CA SER A 64 11.86 23.38 -23.94
C SER A 64 11.10 23.53 -22.63
N LEU A 65 11.75 24.02 -21.58
CA LEU A 65 11.11 24.28 -20.28
C LEU A 65 10.12 25.45 -20.36
N SER A 66 9.03 25.36 -19.61
CA SER A 66 8.05 26.45 -19.50
C SER A 66 8.71 27.71 -18.94
N VAL A 67 8.12 28.88 -19.18
CA VAL A 67 8.64 30.16 -18.66
C VAL A 67 8.76 30.14 -17.14
N ASN A 68 7.83 29.44 -16.47
CA ASN A 68 7.81 29.30 -15.02
C ASN A 68 8.96 28.39 -14.54
N ASP A 69 9.18 27.26 -15.22
CA ASP A 69 10.26 26.33 -14.88
C ASP A 69 11.64 26.94 -15.13
N ARG A 70 11.79 27.73 -16.19
CA ARG A 70 13.02 28.51 -16.44
C ARG A 70 13.31 29.50 -15.33
N GLN A 71 12.30 30.22 -14.84
CA GLN A 71 12.47 31.14 -13.72
C GLN A 71 12.80 30.40 -12.42
N ARG A 72 12.15 29.27 -12.17
CA ARG A 72 12.46 28.40 -11.02
C ARG A 72 13.91 27.90 -11.09
N PHE A 73 14.33 27.36 -12.23
CA PHE A 73 15.70 26.89 -12.46
C PHE A 73 16.73 28.02 -12.33
N GLN A 74 16.49 29.19 -12.93
CA GLN A 74 17.37 30.37 -12.75
C GLN A 74 17.43 30.84 -11.30
N SER A 75 16.33 30.74 -10.54
CA SER A 75 16.34 31.07 -9.11
C SER A 75 17.15 30.07 -8.28
N LEU A 76 17.14 28.78 -8.67
CA LEU A 76 17.91 27.72 -8.03
C LEU A 76 19.40 27.82 -8.35
N LEU A 77 19.76 28.20 -9.58
CA LEU A 77 21.15 28.50 -9.95
C LEU A 77 21.73 29.71 -9.19
N LYS A 78 20.89 30.70 -8.86
CA LYS A 78 21.31 31.88 -8.08
C LYS A 78 21.51 31.57 -6.59
N ASP A 79 20.83 30.57 -6.07
CA ASP A 79 20.94 30.15 -4.67
C ASP A 79 21.14 28.63 -4.57
N PRO A 80 22.39 28.14 -4.72
CA PRO A 80 22.67 26.70 -4.68
C PRO A 80 22.35 26.09 -3.31
N SER A 81 22.31 26.89 -2.24
CA SER A 81 21.89 26.43 -0.91
C SER A 81 20.39 26.11 -0.91
N LYS A 82 19.58 26.93 -1.59
CA LYS A 82 18.15 26.67 -1.80
C LYS A 82 17.91 25.47 -2.70
N ALA A 83 18.75 25.25 -3.73
CA ALA A 83 18.68 24.07 -4.58
C ALA A 83 19.04 22.77 -3.83
N ALA A 84 20.10 22.80 -3.01
CA ALA A 84 20.46 21.68 -2.15
C ALA A 84 19.37 21.43 -1.10
N ARG A 85 18.80 22.48 -0.50
CA ARG A 85 17.63 22.35 0.37
C ARG A 85 16.43 21.76 -0.35
N MET A 86 16.13 22.18 -1.58
CA MET A 86 15.08 21.52 -2.35
C MET A 86 15.42 20.05 -2.60
N TYR A 87 16.64 19.72 -3.01
CA TYR A 87 16.99 18.33 -3.29
C TYR A 87 17.01 17.41 -2.05
N PHE A 88 17.38 17.92 -0.87
CA PHE A 88 17.53 17.14 0.36
C PHE A 88 16.39 17.32 1.38
N GLU A 89 15.70 18.47 1.37
CA GLU A 89 14.54 18.79 2.24
C GLU A 89 13.20 18.67 1.47
N GLU A 90 13.17 18.82 0.13
CA GLU A 90 11.97 18.64 -0.73
C GLU A 90 11.83 17.21 -1.28
N LYS A 91 12.53 16.22 -0.72
CA LYS A 91 11.86 14.94 -0.46
C LYS A 91 10.91 15.14 0.72
N GLN A 92 10.00 16.10 0.58
CA GLN A 92 8.93 16.32 1.51
C GLN A 92 8.06 15.10 1.32
N GLU A 93 8.26 14.08 2.18
CA GLU A 93 7.42 12.89 2.20
C GLU A 93 5.98 13.39 2.14
N VAL A 94 5.31 13.12 1.02
CA VAL A 94 3.96 13.61 0.80
C VAL A 94 3.11 12.89 1.82
N ASP A 95 2.84 13.60 2.93
CA ASP A 95 2.09 13.02 4.01
C ASP A 95 0.72 12.64 3.48
N PRO A 96 0.24 11.41 3.73
CA PRO A 96 -1.06 11.00 3.24
C PRO A 96 -2.17 11.89 3.80
N TRP A 97 -3.24 12.06 3.04
CA TRP A 97 -4.30 13.04 3.34
C TRP A 97 -4.92 12.87 4.75
N TRP A 98 -4.94 11.64 5.30
CA TRP A 98 -5.49 11.38 6.64
C TRP A 98 -4.63 11.93 7.78
N LYS A 99 -3.33 12.21 7.53
CA LYS A 99 -2.49 12.95 8.48
C LYS A 99 -2.74 14.46 8.40
N GLN A 100 -3.11 14.94 7.21
CA GLN A 100 -3.34 16.36 6.93
C GLN A 100 -4.73 16.86 7.39
N GLN A 101 -5.62 15.96 7.84
CA GLN A 101 -7.00 16.26 8.29
C GLN A 101 -7.91 16.91 7.23
N ASN A 102 -7.56 16.80 5.95
CA ASN A 102 -8.35 17.34 4.83
C ASN A 102 -8.99 16.18 4.06
N PRO A 103 -10.23 15.76 4.38
CA PRO A 103 -10.92 14.72 3.62
C PRO A 103 -11.24 15.23 2.20
N SER A 104 -11.05 14.39 1.19
CA SER A 104 -11.41 14.75 -0.19
C SER A 104 -12.92 14.69 -0.42
N ALA A 105 -13.42 15.52 -1.34
CA ALA A 105 -14.84 15.64 -1.68
C ALA A 105 -15.44 14.36 -2.31
N SER A 106 -14.60 13.43 -2.79
CA SER A 106 -15.01 12.16 -3.39
C SER A 106 -15.66 11.18 -2.41
N SER A 107 -15.60 11.46 -1.11
CA SER A 107 -16.17 10.67 -0.01
C SER A 107 -17.69 10.46 -0.06
N LEU A 108 -18.43 11.37 -0.68
CA LEU A 108 -19.90 11.32 -0.69
C LEU A 108 -20.47 10.21 -1.58
N GLN A 109 -19.74 9.75 -2.60
CA GLN A 109 -20.25 8.77 -3.56
C GLN A 109 -20.35 7.36 -2.95
N ILE A 110 -19.31 6.91 -2.24
CA ILE A 110 -19.34 5.61 -1.56
C ILE A 110 -20.38 5.60 -0.44
N ALA A 111 -20.52 6.68 0.32
CA ALA A 111 -21.50 6.75 1.40
C ALA A 111 -22.93 6.48 0.90
N GLN A 112 -23.28 6.98 -0.28
CA GLN A 112 -24.58 6.71 -0.91
C GLN A 112 -24.73 5.24 -1.32
N GLU A 113 -23.69 4.61 -1.86
CA GLU A 113 -23.72 3.19 -2.25
C GLU A 113 -23.77 2.26 -1.01
N ILE A 114 -23.06 2.61 0.06
CA ILE A 114 -23.15 1.92 1.36
C ILE A 114 -24.57 2.01 1.90
N GLN A 115 -25.19 3.19 1.86
CA GLN A 115 -26.57 3.37 2.31
C GLN A 115 -27.53 2.49 1.51
N LYS A 116 -27.38 2.41 0.18
CA LYS A 116 -28.19 1.52 -0.67
C LYS A 116 -28.05 0.05 -0.28
N LEU A 117 -26.84 -0.39 0.08
CA LEU A 117 -26.61 -1.75 0.59
C LEU A 117 -27.21 -1.95 1.98
N ALA A 118 -27.12 -0.96 2.87
CA ALA A 118 -27.74 -1.01 4.18
C ALA A 118 -29.27 -1.14 4.09
N ASP A 119 -29.90 -0.38 3.20
CA ASP A 119 -31.34 -0.44 2.93
C ASP A 119 -31.78 -1.83 2.41
N SER A 120 -30.88 -2.53 1.72
CA SER A 120 -31.13 -3.90 1.21
C SER A 120 -31.07 -4.99 2.29
N GLN A 121 -30.73 -4.65 3.55
CA GLN A 121 -30.62 -5.57 4.69
C GLN A 121 -29.74 -6.81 4.42
N LEU A 122 -28.65 -6.62 3.67
CA LEU A 122 -27.80 -7.71 3.26
C LEU A 122 -26.97 -8.23 4.44
N LYS A 123 -27.31 -9.41 4.97
CA LYS A 123 -26.56 -10.00 6.09
C LYS A 123 -25.16 -10.41 5.65
N VAL A 124 -24.14 -9.76 6.19
CA VAL A 124 -22.72 -10.14 6.02
C VAL A 124 -22.50 -11.47 6.76
N ARG A 125 -22.07 -12.50 6.04
CA ARG A 125 -21.85 -13.86 6.58
C ARG A 125 -20.38 -14.21 6.79
N ILE A 126 -19.49 -13.46 6.14
CA ILE A 126 -18.06 -13.74 6.09
C ILE A 126 -17.34 -12.56 6.74
N ASP A 127 -16.40 -12.87 7.62
CA ASP A 127 -15.54 -11.85 8.21
C ASP A 127 -14.50 -11.40 7.18
N LEU A 128 -14.52 -10.11 6.84
CA LEU A 128 -13.67 -9.51 5.80
C LEU A 128 -12.70 -8.48 6.36
N ARG A 129 -12.57 -8.38 7.68
CA ARG A 129 -11.67 -7.42 8.35
C ARG A 129 -10.24 -7.50 7.84
N TYR A 130 -9.73 -8.71 7.68
CA TYR A 130 -8.34 -8.92 7.26
C TYR A 130 -8.14 -8.66 5.76
N ASN A 131 -9.16 -8.93 4.93
CA ASN A 131 -9.17 -8.49 3.52
C ASN A 131 -9.14 -6.96 3.40
N ILE A 132 -9.81 -6.23 4.31
CA ILE A 132 -9.74 -4.77 4.37
C ILE A 132 -8.32 -4.31 4.72
N ILE A 133 -7.64 -4.95 5.67
CA ILE A 133 -6.23 -4.62 5.98
C ILE A 133 -5.34 -4.81 4.75
N ALA A 134 -5.48 -5.91 4.01
CA ALA A 134 -4.74 -6.11 2.77
C ALA A 134 -5.04 -5.03 1.72
N VAL A 135 -6.31 -4.59 1.63
CA VAL A 135 -6.69 -3.46 0.76
C VAL A 135 -6.02 -2.16 1.17
N LEU A 136 -6.06 -1.85 2.46
CA LEU A 136 -5.45 -0.64 3.01
C LEU A 136 -3.92 -0.66 2.88
N LEU A 137 -3.26 -1.82 3.03
CA LEU A 137 -1.82 -1.98 2.80
C LEU A 137 -1.42 -1.63 1.37
N ALA A 138 -2.13 -2.15 0.37
CA ALA A 138 -1.79 -1.77 -0.99
C ALA A 138 -2.14 -0.33 -1.31
N TYR A 139 -3.21 0.20 -0.73
CA TYR A 139 -3.59 1.60 -0.88
C TYR A 139 -2.50 2.53 -0.34
N THR A 140 -2.09 2.36 0.92
CA THR A 140 -1.04 3.18 1.53
C THR A 140 0.31 3.01 0.82
N TYR A 141 0.63 1.78 0.38
CA TYR A 141 1.81 1.53 -0.43
C TYR A 141 1.76 2.25 -1.78
N THR A 142 0.62 2.21 -2.48
CA THR A 142 0.47 2.85 -3.80
C THR A 142 0.59 4.37 -3.69
N LEU A 143 -0.01 4.98 -2.66
CA LEU A 143 0.13 6.41 -2.40
C LEU A 143 1.60 6.81 -2.17
N ARG A 144 2.33 6.04 -1.35
CA ARG A 144 3.76 6.28 -1.08
C ARG A 144 4.62 6.05 -2.32
N HIS A 145 4.34 4.99 -3.08
CA HIS A 145 5.12 4.64 -4.26
C HIS A 145 4.99 5.66 -5.39
N LEU A 146 3.81 6.28 -5.51
CA LEU A 146 3.55 7.32 -6.49
C LEU A 146 3.75 8.75 -5.95
N GLU A 147 4.13 8.87 -4.67
CA GLU A 147 4.31 10.15 -3.98
C GLU A 147 3.07 11.07 -4.07
N ILE A 148 1.87 10.48 -4.01
CA ILE A 148 0.59 11.22 -4.03
C ILE A 148 -0.09 11.17 -2.66
N SER A 149 -0.73 12.27 -2.27
CA SER A 149 -1.42 12.36 -0.98
C SER A 149 -2.75 11.60 -0.98
N SER A 150 -3.40 11.45 -2.13
CA SER A 150 -4.73 10.87 -2.34
C SER A 150 -4.89 10.41 -3.79
N CYS A 151 -5.68 9.37 -4.06
CA CYS A 151 -5.97 8.94 -5.42
C CYS A 151 -6.85 9.94 -6.17
N SER A 152 -7.77 10.61 -5.45
CA SER A 152 -8.65 11.62 -6.02
C SER A 152 -7.93 12.90 -6.46
N SER A 153 -6.74 13.21 -5.93
CA SER A 153 -5.99 14.40 -6.35
C SER A 153 -5.48 14.31 -7.79
N VAL A 154 -5.26 13.08 -8.30
CA VAL A 154 -4.86 12.82 -9.68
C VAL A 154 -5.97 13.25 -10.66
N ASP A 155 -7.24 13.16 -10.25
CA ASP A 155 -8.38 13.50 -11.11
C ASP A 155 -8.71 15.01 -11.11
N HIS A 156 -8.34 15.74 -10.04
CA HIS A 156 -8.80 17.12 -9.82
C HIS A 156 -7.84 18.24 -10.29
N SER A 157 -6.60 17.95 -10.66
CA SER A 157 -5.59 19.01 -10.88
C SER A 157 -5.81 19.91 -12.12
N LEU A 158 -6.85 19.68 -12.92
CA LEU A 158 -7.12 20.47 -14.13
C LEU A 158 -7.99 21.71 -13.90
N GLY A 159 -8.55 21.88 -12.70
CA GLY A 159 -9.50 22.96 -12.41
C GLY A 159 -8.93 24.18 -11.68
N GLU A 160 -7.91 24.02 -10.84
CA GLU A 160 -7.63 25.03 -9.78
C GLU A 160 -6.38 25.89 -10.00
N SER A 161 -5.56 25.62 -11.02
CA SER A 161 -4.36 26.45 -11.29
C SER A 161 -4.66 27.81 -11.97
N GLN A 162 -5.93 28.19 -12.18
CA GLN A 162 -6.27 29.49 -12.78
C GLN A 162 -6.96 30.51 -11.85
N THR A 163 -7.36 30.18 -10.62
CA THR A 163 -8.10 31.15 -9.77
C THR A 163 -7.31 31.73 -8.60
N ASN A 164 -6.10 31.26 -8.29
CA ASN A 164 -5.32 31.79 -7.16
C ASN A 164 -4.41 32.99 -7.48
N LEU A 165 -4.70 33.77 -8.52
CA LEU A 165 -3.92 34.96 -8.89
C LEU A 165 -4.74 36.24 -9.16
N CYS A 166 -6.00 36.31 -8.75
CA CYS A 166 -6.74 37.57 -8.77
C CYS A 166 -7.69 37.64 -7.57
N ASP A 167 -7.16 38.00 -6.39
CA ASP A 167 -7.91 38.72 -5.34
C ASP A 167 -6.92 39.19 -4.25
N THR A 168 -6.15 40.23 -4.58
CA THR A 168 -5.51 41.12 -3.61
C THR A 168 -5.75 42.57 -4.01
N ALA A 169 -7.02 42.97 -4.08
CA ALA A 169 -7.43 44.36 -3.91
C ALA A 169 -8.95 44.43 -3.70
N GLU A 170 -9.36 45.11 -2.64
CA GLU A 170 -10.70 45.71 -2.46
C GLU A 170 -11.87 44.74 -2.18
N ASP A 171 -12.13 44.44 -0.90
CA ASP A 171 -13.22 45.18 -0.22
C ASP A 171 -13.31 44.83 1.27
N SER A 172 -12.86 45.79 2.08
CA SER A 172 -13.19 45.90 3.49
C SER A 172 -14.52 46.64 3.65
N ALA A 173 -15.65 45.94 3.62
CA ALA A 173 -16.90 46.40 4.24
C ALA A 173 -18.02 45.37 4.05
N SER A 174 -18.22 44.47 5.03
CA SER A 174 -19.53 43.93 5.44
C SER A 174 -19.39 42.79 6.46
N GLN A 175 -18.80 43.09 7.62
CA GLN A 175 -19.00 42.28 8.84
C GLN A 175 -19.54 43.20 9.94
N THR A 176 -20.80 43.60 9.81
CA THR A 176 -21.57 44.16 10.93
C THR A 176 -23.05 43.99 10.64
N ARG A 177 -23.63 42.85 11.04
CA ARG A 177 -25.04 42.67 11.45
C ARG A 177 -25.36 41.18 11.45
N LEU A 178 -25.35 40.59 12.64
CA LEU A 178 -26.32 39.58 13.12
C LEU A 178 -25.88 39.13 14.52
N SER A 179 -25.92 40.08 15.47
CA SER A 179 -25.79 39.82 16.89
C SER A 179 -26.82 40.67 17.64
N GLU A 180 -28.09 40.42 17.39
CA GLU A 180 -29.20 41.01 18.14
C GLU A 180 -30.47 40.25 17.74
N PHE A 181 -30.84 39.21 18.49
CA PHE A 181 -32.21 38.83 18.82
C PHE A 181 -32.20 37.54 19.64
N SER A 182 -32.32 37.68 20.96
CA SER A 182 -33.32 36.99 21.80
C SER A 182 -32.79 36.77 23.21
N SER A 183 -32.98 37.82 24.02
CA SER A 183 -32.97 37.76 25.48
C SER A 183 -34.24 37.07 25.98
N GLY A 184 -34.10 35.99 26.75
CA GLY A 184 -35.19 35.33 27.45
C GLY A 184 -34.74 34.81 28.82
N LYS A 185 -35.00 35.63 29.85
CA LYS A 185 -34.94 35.46 31.32
C LYS A 185 -34.47 34.12 31.94
N PRO A 186 -33.65 34.17 33.01
CA PRO A 186 -33.47 33.04 33.93
C PRO A 186 -34.64 32.98 34.92
N GLN A 187 -35.21 31.79 35.11
CA GLN A 187 -36.18 31.52 36.17
C GLN A 187 -35.52 30.59 37.18
N GLU A 188 -35.27 31.15 38.37
CA GLU A 188 -35.00 30.42 39.60
C GLU A 188 -36.07 29.36 39.84
N LEU A 189 -35.67 28.13 40.20
CA LEU A 189 -36.49 27.19 40.97
C LEU A 189 -35.59 26.21 41.74
N SER A 190 -35.49 26.52 43.04
CA SER A 190 -35.47 25.60 44.20
C SER A 190 -34.91 24.18 44.04
N ARG A 191 -33.73 24.00 44.64
CA ARG A 191 -33.43 23.07 45.75
C ARG A 191 -34.59 22.18 46.22
N VAL A 192 -34.48 20.87 46.00
CA VAL A 192 -35.09 19.81 46.82
C VAL A 192 -34.06 18.70 46.98
N ASP A 193 -33.68 18.46 48.23
CA ASP A 193 -32.98 17.27 48.70
C ASP A 193 -33.87 16.03 48.53
N ALA A 194 -33.32 14.93 48.01
CA ALA A 194 -33.86 13.60 48.27
C ALA A 194 -32.77 12.54 48.02
N SER A 195 -32.23 12.06 49.12
CA SER A 195 -31.49 10.81 49.25
C SER A 195 -32.31 9.64 48.67
N SER A 196 -31.67 8.78 47.87
CA SER A 196 -32.10 7.39 47.78
C SER A 196 -30.88 6.49 47.54
N GLU A 197 -30.41 5.93 48.65
CA GLU A 197 -29.62 4.71 48.68
C GLU A 197 -30.41 3.62 47.96
N THR A 198 -29.80 3.00 46.95
CA THR A 198 -30.24 1.70 46.45
C THR A 198 -29.05 0.77 46.53
N ASP A 199 -28.97 0.10 47.67
CA ASP A 199 -28.31 -1.20 47.81
C ASP A 199 -28.91 -2.13 46.75
N SER A 200 -28.08 -2.52 45.79
CA SER A 200 -28.38 -3.62 44.89
C SER A 200 -27.32 -4.69 45.14
N ASP A 201 -27.60 -5.52 46.14
CA ASP A 201 -27.01 -6.83 46.34
C ASP A 201 -27.29 -7.70 45.10
N GLY A 202 -26.38 -7.62 44.13
CA GLY A 202 -26.33 -8.53 42.99
C GLY A 202 -25.59 -9.79 43.40
N GLU A 203 -26.31 -10.78 43.95
CA GLU A 203 -25.82 -12.15 44.02
C GLU A 203 -25.38 -12.63 42.62
N PRO A 204 -24.19 -13.24 42.47
CA PRO A 204 -23.80 -13.86 41.22
C PRO A 204 -24.66 -15.11 40.95
N PRO A 205 -25.03 -15.39 39.69
CA PRO A 205 -25.77 -16.60 39.35
C PRO A 205 -24.94 -17.86 39.65
N PRO A 206 -25.59 -19.00 39.96
CA PRO A 206 -24.90 -20.25 40.26
C PRO A 206 -24.13 -20.75 39.04
N LEU A 207 -22.92 -21.27 39.29
CA LEU A 207 -22.11 -21.99 38.32
C LEU A 207 -22.85 -23.28 37.94
N GLU A 208 -23.22 -23.40 36.66
CA GLU A 208 -23.73 -24.65 36.10
C GLU A 208 -22.58 -25.65 35.91
N ASP A 209 -22.88 -26.91 36.20
CA ASP A 209 -21.96 -28.04 36.24
C ASP A 209 -21.30 -28.36 34.88
N ASP A 210 -20.05 -28.81 34.96
CA ASP A 210 -19.21 -29.28 33.87
C ASP A 210 -19.90 -30.30 32.96
N TYR A 211 -20.20 -29.91 31.71
CA TYR A 211 -20.55 -30.84 30.65
C TYR A 211 -19.28 -31.36 29.98
N GLU A 212 -18.97 -32.64 30.23
CA GLU A 212 -17.99 -33.41 29.47
C GLU A 212 -18.42 -33.46 27.98
N MET A 213 -17.78 -32.66 27.13
CA MET A 213 -17.89 -32.81 25.69
C MET A 213 -17.15 -34.07 25.24
N GLN A 214 -17.91 -35.14 25.01
CA GLN A 214 -17.46 -36.31 24.26
C GLN A 214 -17.15 -35.91 22.82
N ILE A 215 -15.87 -35.92 22.46
CA ILE A 215 -15.37 -35.74 21.10
C ILE A 215 -15.71 -37.03 20.30
N PRO A 216 -16.50 -36.97 19.21
CA PRO A 216 -16.66 -38.11 18.33
C PRO A 216 -15.44 -38.25 17.43
N CYS A 217 -14.75 -39.39 17.56
CA CYS A 217 -13.66 -39.80 16.69
C CYS A 217 -14.06 -39.77 15.20
N LEU A 218 -13.27 -39.04 14.40
CA LEU A 218 -13.31 -39.09 12.94
C LEU A 218 -12.90 -40.51 12.47
N SER A 219 -13.86 -41.24 11.93
CA SER A 219 -13.61 -42.46 11.15
C SER A 219 -13.79 -42.14 9.67
N GLY A 220 -12.70 -42.23 8.92
CA GLY A 220 -12.67 -41.99 7.49
C GLY A 220 -13.52 -43.00 6.71
N THR A 221 -14.09 -42.54 5.61
CA THR A 221 -14.56 -43.42 4.54
C THR A 221 -14.00 -42.94 3.21
N HIS A 222 -13.14 -43.79 2.65
CA HIS A 222 -12.76 -43.85 1.26
C HIS A 222 -14.00 -43.73 0.37
N ARG A 223 -14.02 -42.77 -0.56
CA ARG A 223 -14.99 -42.73 -1.65
C ARG A 223 -14.27 -43.00 -2.97
N GLU A 224 -14.46 -44.21 -3.46
CA GLU A 224 -14.01 -44.67 -4.77
C GLU A 224 -14.59 -43.81 -5.90
N SER A 225 -13.72 -43.43 -6.82
CA SER A 225 -14.02 -42.71 -8.05
C SER A 225 -14.66 -43.68 -9.05
N LYS A 226 -15.89 -43.39 -9.49
CA LYS A 226 -16.55 -44.08 -10.59
C LYS A 226 -16.52 -43.19 -11.83
N SER A 227 -15.83 -43.68 -12.86
CA SER A 227 -15.72 -43.10 -14.19
C SER A 227 -17.05 -43.25 -14.94
N GLU A 228 -17.63 -42.14 -15.40
CA GLU A 228 -18.72 -42.11 -16.38
C GLU A 228 -18.25 -41.42 -17.66
N THR A 229 -18.49 -42.13 -18.76
CA THR A 229 -18.29 -41.77 -20.16
C THR A 229 -19.22 -40.65 -20.63
N PRO A 230 -18.80 -39.78 -21.57
CA PRO A 230 -19.70 -38.76 -22.11
C PRO A 230 -20.53 -39.30 -23.28
N GLU A 231 -21.85 -39.31 -23.13
CA GLU A 231 -22.78 -39.50 -24.23
C GLU A 231 -22.97 -38.18 -25.00
N GLU A 232 -22.82 -38.29 -26.32
CA GLU A 232 -23.19 -37.30 -27.32
C GLU A 232 -24.67 -36.90 -27.19
N SER A 233 -24.95 -35.61 -27.40
CA SER A 233 -26.30 -35.17 -27.75
C SER A 233 -26.25 -34.10 -28.83
N PRO A 234 -27.24 -34.09 -29.75
CA PRO A 234 -27.08 -33.53 -31.08
C PRO A 234 -27.57 -32.09 -31.20
N ASN A 235 -26.86 -31.34 -32.04
CA ASN A 235 -27.22 -30.02 -32.56
C ASN A 235 -28.59 -30.04 -33.27
N LEU A 236 -29.51 -29.20 -32.81
CA LEU A 236 -30.69 -28.78 -33.57
C LEU A 236 -30.76 -27.25 -33.60
N TYR A 237 -30.32 -26.67 -34.70
CA TYR A 237 -30.65 -25.31 -35.12
C TYR A 237 -32.09 -25.26 -35.65
N PRO A 238 -32.82 -24.16 -35.40
CA PRO A 238 -33.78 -23.66 -36.36
C PRO A 238 -33.31 -22.34 -36.97
N ALA A 239 -33.28 -22.34 -38.30
CA ALA A 239 -33.10 -21.17 -39.14
C ALA A 239 -34.29 -20.21 -39.01
N HIS A 240 -34.00 -18.92 -38.84
CA HIS A 240 -34.94 -17.85 -39.14
C HIS A 240 -34.28 -16.84 -40.09
N THR A 241 -34.89 -16.73 -41.26
CA THR A 241 -34.64 -15.78 -42.35
C THR A 241 -35.19 -14.38 -42.02
N PRO A 242 -34.79 -13.34 -42.77
CA PRO A 242 -34.87 -11.94 -42.33
C PRO A 242 -36.22 -11.29 -42.69
N SER A 243 -36.70 -10.40 -41.82
CA SER A 243 -37.84 -9.52 -42.10
C SER A 243 -37.35 -8.09 -42.31
N SER A 244 -37.71 -7.55 -43.48
CA SER A 244 -37.55 -6.16 -43.91
C SER A 244 -38.55 -5.22 -43.25
N GLY A 245 -38.23 -3.91 -43.26
CA GLY A 245 -39.09 -2.78 -42.85
C GLY A 245 -38.72 -2.28 -41.44
N GLU A 246 -38.46 -1.00 -41.16
CA GLU A 246 -38.88 0.25 -41.77
C GLU A 246 -37.77 1.30 -41.56
N GLN A 247 -37.44 2.04 -42.62
CA GLN A 247 -36.67 3.28 -42.50
C GLN A 247 -37.60 4.39 -42.02
N ARG A 248 -37.41 4.88 -40.79
CA ARG A 248 -37.92 6.18 -40.35
C ARG A 248 -36.93 7.28 -40.73
N PRO A 249 -37.40 8.43 -41.23
CA PRO A 249 -36.53 9.57 -41.50
C PRO A 249 -36.07 10.20 -40.18
N PHE A 250 -34.75 10.34 -40.02
CA PHE A 250 -34.13 11.09 -38.94
C PHE A 250 -34.34 12.60 -39.16
N SER A 251 -35.00 13.25 -38.20
CA SER A 251 -34.97 14.70 -38.02
C SER A 251 -33.62 15.13 -37.44
N PRO A 252 -32.92 16.12 -38.02
CA PRO A 252 -31.69 16.66 -37.45
C PRO A 252 -32.02 17.92 -36.63
N ALA A 253 -32.39 17.75 -35.36
CA ALA A 253 -32.51 18.86 -34.43
C ALA A 253 -32.50 18.36 -32.99
N ASP A 254 -31.39 17.76 -32.56
CA ASP A 254 -31.04 17.71 -31.14
C ASP A 254 -29.57 18.06 -30.99
N SER A 255 -29.37 19.26 -30.49
CA SER A 255 -28.11 19.82 -30.02
C SER A 255 -27.37 18.77 -29.21
N ALA A 256 -26.30 18.22 -29.80
CA ALA A 256 -25.34 17.42 -29.08
C ALA A 256 -24.77 18.28 -27.95
N SER A 257 -25.34 18.11 -26.76
CA SER A 257 -24.65 18.38 -25.51
C SER A 257 -23.51 17.37 -25.46
N VAL A 258 -22.43 17.70 -26.17
CA VAL A 258 -21.15 17.01 -26.07
C VAL A 258 -20.78 17.13 -24.60
N ARG A 259 -21.05 16.07 -23.83
CA ARG A 259 -20.45 15.88 -22.52
C ARG A 259 -18.96 16.02 -22.75
N GLY A 260 -18.42 17.19 -22.44
CA GLY A 260 -17.00 17.43 -22.46
C GLY A 260 -16.40 16.40 -21.54
N LEU A 261 -15.78 15.37 -22.11
CA LEU A 261 -14.93 14.49 -21.36
C LEU A 261 -13.85 15.41 -20.75
N PRO A 262 -13.64 15.35 -19.42
CA PRO A 262 -12.56 16.11 -18.81
C PRO A 262 -11.26 15.77 -19.55
N SER A 263 -10.61 16.78 -20.11
CA SER A 263 -9.34 16.61 -20.80
C SER A 263 -8.27 16.38 -19.75
N HIS A 264 -8.05 15.11 -19.37
CA HIS A 264 -6.99 14.75 -18.45
C HIS A 264 -5.62 15.05 -19.07
N SER A 265 -4.66 15.50 -18.25
CA SER A 265 -3.27 15.60 -18.72
C SER A 265 -2.76 14.18 -18.99
N PRO A 266 -2.07 13.90 -20.11
CA PRO A 266 -1.58 12.56 -20.42
C PRO A 266 -0.71 11.98 -19.29
N ALA A 267 0.06 12.82 -18.60
CA ALA A 267 0.87 12.38 -17.46
C ALA A 267 0.05 11.87 -16.26
N GLN A 268 -1.17 12.37 -16.07
CA GLN A 268 -2.07 11.92 -15.00
C GLN A 268 -2.72 10.59 -15.35
N GLU A 269 -3.08 10.42 -16.62
CA GLU A 269 -3.61 9.16 -17.12
C GLU A 269 -2.57 8.04 -17.02
N GLU A 270 -1.32 8.33 -17.39
CA GLU A 270 -0.19 7.40 -17.19
C GLU A 270 0.02 7.04 -15.71
N MET A 271 0.09 8.03 -14.82
CA MET A 271 0.26 7.80 -13.38
C MET A 271 -0.89 6.95 -12.81
N ARG A 272 -2.11 7.20 -13.29
CA ARG A 272 -3.30 6.44 -12.94
C ARG A 272 -3.21 4.99 -13.41
N GLU A 273 -2.84 4.76 -14.66
CA GLU A 273 -2.69 3.41 -15.23
C GLU A 273 -1.64 2.62 -14.44
N VAL A 274 -0.50 3.24 -14.14
CA VAL A 274 0.56 2.65 -13.30
C VAL A 274 0.04 2.30 -11.92
N GLY A 275 -0.71 3.21 -11.27
CA GLY A 275 -1.28 2.97 -9.95
C GLY A 275 -2.31 1.84 -9.93
N ILE A 276 -3.17 1.75 -10.95
CA ILE A 276 -4.16 0.67 -11.08
C ILE A 276 -3.47 -0.67 -11.34
N GLU A 277 -2.45 -0.72 -12.20
CA GLU A 277 -1.70 -1.94 -12.45
C GLU A 277 -0.95 -2.40 -11.19
N LEU A 278 -0.40 -1.45 -10.43
CA LEU A 278 0.21 -1.73 -9.15
C LEU A 278 -0.81 -2.33 -8.16
N LEU A 279 -2.00 -1.73 -8.02
CA LEU A 279 -3.07 -2.26 -7.18
C LEU A 279 -3.54 -3.65 -7.63
N ARG A 280 -3.60 -3.90 -8.95
CA ARG A 280 -3.99 -5.19 -9.53
C ARG A 280 -3.00 -6.29 -9.15
N ARG A 281 -1.71 -5.95 -9.14
CA ARG A 281 -0.64 -6.83 -8.67
C ARG A 281 -0.72 -7.08 -7.16
N LEU A 282 -0.92 -6.03 -6.37
CA LEU A 282 -0.89 -6.10 -4.90
C LEU A 282 -2.11 -6.79 -4.28
N ILE A 283 -3.30 -6.60 -4.86
CA ILE A 283 -4.55 -7.17 -4.35
C ILE A 283 -5.33 -7.83 -5.48
N PRO A 284 -4.86 -8.98 -5.99
CA PRO A 284 -5.54 -9.70 -7.07
C PRO A 284 -6.95 -10.14 -6.65
N ILE A 285 -7.22 -10.35 -5.36
CA ILE A 285 -8.55 -10.67 -4.81
C ILE A 285 -9.58 -9.61 -5.19
N LEU A 286 -9.18 -8.33 -5.26
CA LEU A 286 -10.08 -7.22 -5.58
C LEU A 286 -10.50 -7.28 -7.06
N PHE A 287 -9.57 -7.54 -7.97
CA PHE A 287 -9.79 -7.56 -9.43
C PHE A 287 -10.18 -8.94 -9.97
N ALA A 288 -10.08 -10.00 -9.17
CA ALA A 288 -10.42 -11.35 -9.61
C ALA A 288 -11.91 -11.46 -9.96
N HIS A 289 -12.20 -11.84 -11.20
CA HIS A 289 -13.54 -12.08 -11.68
C HIS A 289 -14.04 -13.45 -11.18
N PRO A 290 -15.20 -13.55 -10.51
CA PRO A 290 -15.63 -14.77 -9.82
C PRO A 290 -15.83 -15.98 -10.74
N ARG A 291 -16.07 -15.75 -12.04
CA ARG A 291 -16.23 -16.83 -13.03
C ARG A 291 -14.91 -17.30 -13.65
N LYS A 292 -13.89 -16.43 -13.69
CA LYS A 292 -12.61 -16.75 -14.35
C LYS A 292 -11.59 -17.26 -13.34
N ASN A 293 -11.47 -16.56 -12.21
CA ASN A 293 -10.47 -16.81 -11.18
C ASN A 293 -11.13 -16.99 -9.82
N ALA A 294 -12.06 -17.94 -9.71
CA ALA A 294 -12.85 -18.18 -8.50
C ALA A 294 -11.96 -18.44 -7.26
N ALA A 295 -10.86 -19.18 -7.44
CA ALA A 295 -9.92 -19.47 -6.34
C ALA A 295 -9.37 -18.20 -5.71
N VAL A 296 -8.95 -17.22 -6.53
CA VAL A 296 -8.40 -15.94 -6.06
C VAL A 296 -9.51 -15.02 -5.54
N ALA A 297 -10.66 -14.98 -6.21
CA ALA A 297 -11.79 -14.14 -5.82
C ALA A 297 -12.39 -14.54 -4.46
N ASN A 298 -12.22 -15.78 -4.04
CA ASN A 298 -12.78 -16.34 -2.81
C ASN A 298 -11.77 -16.44 -1.66
N ILE A 299 -10.58 -15.86 -1.80
CA ILE A 299 -9.59 -15.83 -0.71
C ILE A 299 -10.14 -14.95 0.42
N VAL A 300 -10.27 -15.56 1.60
CA VAL A 300 -10.63 -14.88 2.85
C VAL A 300 -9.44 -14.99 3.78
N LEU A 301 -8.94 -13.84 4.22
CA LEU A 301 -7.81 -13.76 5.13
C LEU A 301 -8.31 -13.90 6.56
N THR A 302 -7.54 -14.57 7.43
CA THR A 302 -8.02 -14.94 8.78
C THR A 302 -7.30 -14.23 9.92
N SER A 303 -6.19 -13.55 9.63
CA SER A 303 -5.40 -12.82 10.62
C SER A 303 -4.73 -11.60 10.00
N VAL A 304 -4.23 -10.68 10.84
CA VAL A 304 -3.40 -9.55 10.40
C VAL A 304 -2.11 -10.08 9.74
N THR A 305 -1.51 -11.13 10.30
CA THR A 305 -0.33 -11.79 9.73
C THR A 305 -0.61 -12.40 8.35
N ASP A 306 -1.78 -12.97 8.12
CA ASP A 306 -2.16 -13.45 6.78
C ASP A 306 -2.24 -12.29 5.78
N ALA A 307 -2.77 -11.14 6.22
CA ALA A 307 -2.88 -9.95 5.38
C ALA A 307 -1.51 -9.34 5.04
N THR A 308 -0.60 -9.28 6.01
CA THR A 308 0.77 -8.82 5.78
C THR A 308 1.53 -9.80 4.90
N LEU A 309 1.42 -11.12 5.12
CA LEU A 309 2.04 -12.14 4.26
C LEU A 309 1.48 -12.12 2.84
N HIS A 310 0.16 -11.96 2.67
CA HIS A 310 -0.45 -11.82 1.35
C HIS A 310 0.09 -10.59 0.61
N PHE A 311 0.22 -9.45 1.31
CA PHE A 311 0.83 -8.25 0.74
C PHE A 311 2.30 -8.48 0.36
N LEU A 312 3.10 -9.09 1.25
CA LEU A 312 4.51 -9.40 1.00
C LEU A 312 4.73 -10.39 -0.16
N GLN A 313 3.81 -11.34 -0.37
CA GLN A 313 3.86 -12.23 -1.53
C GLN A 313 3.61 -11.48 -2.84
N ALA A 314 2.81 -10.42 -2.80
CA ALA A 314 2.44 -9.64 -3.97
C ALA A 314 3.48 -8.57 -4.32
N VAL A 315 4.15 -7.98 -3.32
CA VAL A 315 5.29 -7.10 -3.54
C VAL A 315 6.52 -7.99 -3.76
N SER A 316 6.99 -8.11 -5.00
CA SER A 316 8.16 -8.95 -5.29
C SER A 316 9.36 -8.53 -4.44
N LEU A 317 10.00 -9.49 -3.76
CA LEU A 317 11.16 -9.26 -2.87
C LEU A 317 12.30 -8.46 -3.54
N TYR A 318 12.39 -8.50 -4.87
CA TYR A 318 13.39 -7.75 -5.64
C TYR A 318 13.20 -6.22 -5.58
N GLU A 319 11.97 -5.73 -5.41
CA GLU A 319 11.68 -4.29 -5.38
C GLU A 319 11.88 -3.67 -4.00
N LEU A 320 11.83 -4.48 -2.94
CA LEU A 320 11.81 -3.99 -1.55
C LEU A 320 13.20 -3.91 -0.91
N GLY A 321 14.21 -4.56 -1.49
CA GLY A 321 15.55 -4.60 -0.92
C GLY A 321 15.59 -5.19 0.51
N THR A 322 16.52 -4.74 1.33
CA THR A 322 16.71 -5.23 2.72
C THR A 322 15.69 -4.67 3.72
N ASN A 323 14.90 -3.66 3.35
CA ASN A 323 14.11 -2.85 4.30
C ASN A 323 12.62 -3.19 4.30
N VAL A 324 12.27 -4.44 3.95
CA VAL A 324 10.88 -4.92 3.84
C VAL A 324 10.12 -4.73 5.16
N SER A 325 10.75 -5.09 6.29
CA SER A 325 10.15 -5.01 7.62
C SER A 325 9.87 -3.56 8.02
N GLU A 326 10.81 -2.64 7.75
CA GLU A 326 10.65 -1.21 8.02
C GLU A 326 9.51 -0.62 7.19
N LEU A 327 9.43 -0.94 5.90
CA LEU A 327 8.31 -0.50 5.07
C LEU A 327 6.99 -1.02 5.64
N LEU A 328 6.92 -2.31 5.95
CA LEU A 328 5.69 -2.93 6.43
C LEU A 328 5.21 -2.32 7.76
N VAL A 329 6.12 -2.15 8.73
CA VAL A 329 5.83 -1.43 9.99
C VAL A 329 5.29 -0.03 9.70
N THR A 330 5.93 0.68 8.77
CA THR A 330 5.51 2.03 8.40
C THR A 330 4.10 2.04 7.79
N LEU A 331 3.80 1.12 6.89
CA LEU A 331 2.47 0.98 6.28
C LEU A 331 1.40 0.60 7.31
N LEU A 332 1.70 -0.32 8.24
CA LEU A 332 0.77 -0.72 9.30
C LEU A 332 0.48 0.44 10.26
N LYS A 333 1.50 1.23 10.63
CA LYS A 333 1.33 2.46 11.41
C LYS A 333 0.48 3.50 10.70
N ASP A 334 0.57 3.60 9.38
CA ASP A 334 -0.28 4.49 8.58
C ASP A 334 -1.74 4.02 8.52
N ILE A 335 -1.99 2.71 8.54
CA ILE A 335 -3.35 2.11 8.54
C ILE A 335 -4.02 2.19 9.91
N ARG A 336 -3.23 2.10 10.98
CA ARG A 336 -3.72 2.15 12.37
C ARG A 336 -4.70 3.30 12.65
N PRO A 337 -4.44 4.57 12.27
CA PRO A 337 -5.40 5.66 12.46
C PRO A 337 -6.64 5.55 11.59
N LEU A 338 -6.58 4.88 10.42
CA LEU A 338 -7.73 4.67 9.55
C LEU A 338 -8.74 3.69 10.18
N LEU A 339 -8.24 2.68 10.89
CA LEU A 339 -9.06 1.65 11.56
C LEU A 339 -9.46 2.02 12.99
N ALA A 340 -8.80 3.02 13.59
CA ALA A 340 -9.06 3.39 14.97
C ALA A 340 -10.56 3.67 15.19
N PRO A 341 -11.17 3.10 16.25
CA PRO A 341 -12.56 3.39 16.56
C PRO A 341 -12.70 4.89 16.78
N GLU A 342 -13.67 5.50 16.10
CA GLU A 342 -13.89 6.96 16.10
C GLU A 342 -13.96 7.49 17.53
N GLY A 343 -12.87 8.07 18.01
CA GLY A 343 -12.88 8.88 19.21
C GLY A 343 -13.60 10.18 18.87
N VAL A 344 -14.88 10.28 19.24
CA VAL A 344 -15.72 11.49 19.27
C VAL A 344 -15.11 12.68 18.51
N ARG A 345 -15.16 12.69 17.18
CA ARG A 345 -14.80 13.88 16.38
C ARG A 345 -16.08 14.62 16.01
N LEU A 346 -16.06 15.92 16.28
CA LEU A 346 -17.21 16.83 16.29
C LEU A 346 -17.78 17.21 14.90
N LEU A 347 -17.22 16.70 13.80
CA LEU A 347 -17.67 17.02 12.44
C LEU A 347 -17.85 15.72 11.63
N ASP A 348 -19.12 15.39 11.39
CA ASP A 348 -19.69 14.46 10.41
C ASP A 348 -19.14 13.02 10.30
N GLN A 349 -19.76 12.12 11.08
CA GLN A 349 -20.33 10.78 10.77
C GLN A 349 -19.61 9.74 9.89
N VAL A 350 -18.51 10.05 9.19
CA VAL A 350 -17.90 9.13 8.22
C VAL A 350 -16.54 8.65 8.72
N SER A 351 -16.43 7.33 8.90
CA SER A 351 -15.19 6.66 9.28
C SER A 351 -14.05 6.98 8.31
N LEU A 352 -12.84 7.24 8.84
CA LEU A 352 -11.62 7.43 8.05
C LEU A 352 -11.35 6.25 7.10
N MET A 353 -11.71 5.03 7.52
CA MET A 353 -11.65 3.86 6.66
C MET A 353 -12.59 3.98 5.45
N ASN A 354 -13.84 4.42 5.65
CA ASN A 354 -14.79 4.64 4.56
C ASN A 354 -14.30 5.72 3.58
N LEU A 355 -13.64 6.76 4.10
CA LEU A 355 -13.00 7.78 3.27
C LEU A 355 -11.85 7.20 2.43
N ALA A 356 -10.97 6.39 3.02
CA ALA A 356 -9.87 5.73 2.29
C ALA A 356 -10.39 4.78 1.20
N LEU A 357 -11.43 3.99 1.51
CA LEU A 357 -12.07 3.13 0.50
C LEU A 357 -12.78 3.94 -0.59
N SER A 358 -13.35 5.10 -0.25
CA SER A 358 -13.98 6.00 -1.22
C SER A 358 -12.96 6.63 -2.16
N ASP A 359 -11.81 7.01 -1.63
CA ASP A 359 -10.71 7.53 -2.43
C ASP A 359 -10.20 6.48 -3.42
N LEU A 360 -10.00 5.24 -2.96
CA LEU A 360 -9.63 4.12 -3.81
C LEU A 360 -10.73 3.78 -4.83
N TYR A 361 -12.00 3.87 -4.45
CA TYR A 361 -13.15 3.60 -5.32
C TYR A 361 -13.24 4.58 -6.48
N ALA A 362 -13.03 5.87 -6.22
CA ALA A 362 -13.00 6.88 -7.27
C ALA A 362 -11.99 6.51 -8.37
N TRP A 363 -10.85 5.94 -7.98
CA TRP A 363 -9.81 5.56 -8.92
C TRP A 363 -10.11 4.25 -9.66
N VAL A 364 -10.53 3.21 -8.93
CA VAL A 364 -10.70 1.83 -9.44
C VAL A 364 -11.96 1.65 -10.31
N THR A 365 -13.03 2.39 -10.03
CA THR A 365 -14.35 2.16 -10.65
C THR A 365 -14.43 2.42 -12.13
N TRP A 366 -13.56 3.26 -12.66
CA TRP A 366 -13.51 3.52 -14.10
C TRP A 366 -12.95 2.34 -14.87
N GLU A 367 -12.03 1.60 -14.26
CA GLU A 367 -11.37 0.45 -14.88
C GLU A 367 -12.18 -0.85 -14.62
N ASP A 368 -12.50 -1.15 -13.36
CA ASP A 368 -13.23 -2.37 -13.00
C ASP A 368 -14.37 -2.08 -12.02
N ARG A 369 -15.59 -2.07 -12.58
CA ARG A 369 -16.82 -1.90 -11.82
C ARG A 369 -17.04 -2.99 -10.75
N ASN A 370 -16.52 -4.20 -10.94
CA ASN A 370 -16.65 -5.27 -9.94
C ASN A 370 -15.75 -5.03 -8.74
N ALA A 371 -14.51 -4.57 -8.98
CA ALA A 371 -13.60 -4.15 -7.92
C ALA A 371 -14.23 -3.01 -7.10
N GLY A 372 -14.81 -2.00 -7.76
CA GLY A 372 -15.58 -0.95 -7.09
C GLY A 372 -16.71 -1.48 -6.20
N LYS A 373 -17.53 -2.43 -6.68
CA LYS A 373 -18.58 -3.06 -5.87
C LYS A 373 -18.03 -3.81 -4.65
N LYS A 374 -16.87 -4.47 -4.78
CA LYS A 374 -16.22 -5.15 -3.64
C LYS A 374 -15.75 -4.13 -2.60
N LEU A 375 -15.22 -2.97 -3.00
CA LEU A 375 -14.84 -1.92 -2.06
C LEU A 375 -16.04 -1.40 -1.27
N VAL A 376 -17.18 -1.15 -1.93
CA VAL A 376 -18.42 -0.75 -1.24
C VAL A 376 -18.88 -1.87 -0.29
N TYR A 377 -18.81 -3.13 -0.71
CA TYR A 377 -19.15 -4.27 0.15
C TYR A 377 -18.21 -4.40 1.36
N TYR A 378 -16.92 -4.12 1.21
CA TYR A 378 -15.95 -4.10 2.30
C TYR A 378 -16.23 -2.97 3.29
N ALA A 379 -16.53 -1.77 2.80
CA ALA A 379 -16.94 -0.65 3.64
C ALA A 379 -18.18 -0.98 4.46
N TYR A 380 -19.23 -1.49 3.79
CA TYR A 380 -20.45 -1.96 4.45
C TYR A 380 -20.18 -3.09 5.46
N ALA A 381 -19.34 -4.07 5.09
CA ALA A 381 -18.97 -5.17 5.98
C ALA A 381 -18.32 -4.65 7.25
N TYR A 382 -17.39 -3.70 7.16
CA TYR A 382 -16.77 -3.08 8.33
C TYR A 382 -17.76 -2.31 9.21
N ASP A 383 -18.69 -1.58 8.59
CA ASP A 383 -19.70 -0.81 9.31
C ASP A 383 -20.61 -1.71 10.16
N THR A 384 -20.85 -2.95 9.71
CA THR A 384 -21.66 -3.94 10.45
C THR A 384 -20.95 -4.60 11.63
N ILE A 385 -19.65 -4.39 11.78
CA ILE A 385 -18.83 -5.05 12.82
C ILE A 385 -18.98 -4.34 14.16
N THR A 386 -19.04 -5.14 15.22
CA THR A 386 -19.16 -4.63 16.59
C THR A 386 -17.94 -3.79 16.99
N SER A 387 -18.14 -2.78 17.85
CA SER A 387 -17.04 -1.96 18.37
C SER A 387 -15.96 -2.80 19.08
N GLN A 388 -16.35 -3.89 19.74
CA GLN A 388 -15.40 -4.82 20.35
C GLN A 388 -14.54 -5.53 19.30
N SER A 389 -15.15 -6.02 18.22
CA SER A 389 -14.42 -6.66 17.11
C SER A 389 -13.49 -5.68 16.39
N ARG A 390 -13.83 -4.39 16.30
CA ARG A 390 -12.93 -3.34 15.78
C ARG A 390 -11.78 -3.07 16.73
N LYS A 391 -12.04 -3.03 18.03
CA LYS A 391 -10.99 -2.90 19.05
C LYS A 391 -10.02 -4.09 19.00
N ASN A 392 -10.54 -5.32 18.98
CA ASN A 392 -9.71 -6.53 18.85
C ASN A 392 -8.86 -6.48 17.57
N LEU A 393 -9.41 -6.01 16.44
CA LEU A 393 -8.65 -5.85 15.20
C LEU A 393 -7.51 -4.84 15.35
N CYS A 394 -7.74 -3.73 16.05
CA CYS A 394 -6.70 -2.76 16.36
C CYS A 394 -5.63 -3.34 17.29
N ASP A 395 -6.04 -4.10 18.32
CA ASP A 395 -5.12 -4.75 19.25
C ASP A 395 -4.26 -5.81 18.53
N GLU A 396 -4.85 -6.58 17.60
CA GLU A 396 -4.12 -7.52 16.72
C GLU A 396 -3.15 -6.79 15.78
N LEU A 397 -3.55 -5.63 15.26
CA LEU A 397 -2.70 -4.80 14.40
C LEU A 397 -1.50 -4.25 15.18
N ASP A 398 -1.73 -3.74 16.38
CA ASP A 398 -0.67 -3.23 17.28
C ASP A 398 0.29 -4.36 17.66
N ALA A 399 -0.22 -5.55 17.98
CA ALA A 399 0.63 -6.72 18.28
C ALA A 399 1.50 -7.16 17.09
N GLU A 400 0.99 -7.06 15.85
CA GLU A 400 1.78 -7.36 14.64
C GLU A 400 2.83 -6.28 14.38
N ILE A 401 2.53 -5.00 14.63
CA ILE A 401 3.52 -3.91 14.57
C ILE A 401 4.65 -4.18 15.56
N ASP A 402 4.32 -4.45 16.83
CA ASP A 402 5.30 -4.74 17.87
C ASP A 402 6.14 -5.98 17.51
N ARG A 403 5.53 -7.02 16.94
CA ARG A 403 6.23 -8.22 16.48
C ARG A 403 7.28 -7.88 15.43
N LEU A 404 6.92 -7.10 14.41
CA LEU A 404 7.81 -6.72 13.31
C LEU A 404 8.91 -5.75 13.76
N GLU A 405 8.62 -4.85 14.69
CA GLU A 405 9.63 -3.97 15.29
C GLU A 405 10.67 -4.78 16.07
N ASN A 406 10.23 -5.73 16.90
CA ASN A 406 11.14 -6.64 17.62
C ASN A 406 11.97 -7.49 16.66
N GLU A 407 11.37 -8.01 15.58
CA GLU A 407 12.09 -8.78 14.56
C GLU A 407 13.17 -7.93 13.86
N ARG A 408 12.87 -6.65 13.58
CA ARG A 408 13.82 -5.69 13.01
C ARG A 408 14.96 -5.38 13.98
N GLU A 409 14.65 -5.12 15.25
CA GLU A 409 15.67 -4.85 16.28
C GLU A 409 16.61 -6.04 16.46
N GLU A 410 16.08 -7.27 16.42
CA GLU A 410 16.91 -8.48 16.49
C GLU A 410 17.76 -8.66 15.23
N GLN A 411 17.23 -8.38 14.04
CA GLN A 411 18.02 -8.39 12.79
C GLN A 411 19.18 -7.39 12.87
N GLN A 412 18.92 -6.15 13.29
CA GLN A 412 19.97 -5.14 13.47
C GLN A 412 21.01 -5.60 14.49
N ARG A 413 20.59 -6.19 15.61
CA ARG A 413 21.49 -6.73 16.62
C ARG A 413 22.37 -7.85 16.08
N LEU A 414 21.82 -8.75 15.26
CA LEU A 414 22.58 -9.83 14.62
C LEU A 414 23.59 -9.27 13.60
N GLU A 415 23.21 -8.25 12.85
CA GLU A 415 24.12 -7.55 11.92
C GLU A 415 25.29 -6.89 12.67
N GLU A 416 25.02 -6.16 13.75
CA GLU A 416 26.04 -5.55 14.60
C GLU A 416 27.00 -6.59 15.20
N LEU A 417 26.47 -7.72 15.69
CA LEU A 417 27.27 -8.83 16.18
C LEU A 417 28.11 -9.47 15.07
N SER A 418 27.56 -9.62 13.87
CA SER A 418 28.28 -10.15 12.72
C SER A 418 29.42 -9.22 12.28
N ALA A 419 29.19 -7.90 12.29
CA ALA A 419 30.18 -6.88 11.98
C ALA A 419 31.28 -6.82 13.06
N ALA A 420 30.91 -6.91 14.34
CA ALA A 420 31.87 -7.01 15.43
C ALA A 420 32.73 -8.29 15.31
N ASN A 421 32.12 -9.44 14.99
CA ASN A 421 32.86 -10.68 14.80
C ASN A 421 33.80 -10.62 13.58
N ALA A 422 33.39 -9.95 12.51
CA ALA A 422 34.22 -9.73 11.33
C ALA A 422 35.44 -8.84 11.65
N THR A 423 35.27 -7.78 12.46
CA THR A 423 36.38 -6.91 12.88
C THR A 423 37.36 -7.64 13.80
N VAL A 424 36.86 -8.40 14.79
CA VAL A 424 37.70 -9.26 15.65
C VAL A 424 38.49 -10.27 14.82
N SER A 425 37.84 -10.92 13.84
CA SER A 425 38.50 -11.87 12.93
C SER A 425 39.63 -11.21 12.12
N ARG A 426 39.44 -9.96 11.68
CA ARG A 426 40.51 -9.18 10.99
C ARG A 426 41.66 -8.83 11.93
N MET A 427 41.36 -8.47 13.18
CA MET A 427 42.38 -8.21 14.19
C MET A 427 43.20 -9.46 14.51
N ASP A 428 42.55 -10.60 14.72
CA ASP A 428 43.21 -11.89 14.97
C ASP A 428 44.11 -12.29 13.79
N ALA A 429 43.65 -12.11 12.54
CA ALA A 429 44.47 -12.34 11.35
C ALA A 429 45.71 -11.41 11.31
N SER A 430 45.55 -10.15 11.69
CA SER A 430 46.66 -9.18 11.78
C SER A 430 47.67 -9.58 12.87
N VAL A 431 47.20 -9.97 14.06
CA VAL A 431 48.04 -10.45 15.16
C VAL A 431 48.80 -11.72 14.76
N GLN A 432 48.15 -12.66 14.08
CA GLN A 432 48.80 -13.88 13.58
C GLN A 432 49.88 -13.55 12.54
N ARG A 433 49.64 -12.57 11.64
CA ARG A 433 50.66 -12.11 10.69
C ARG A 433 51.86 -11.50 11.40
N MET A 434 51.65 -10.68 12.43
CA MET A 434 52.73 -10.10 13.23
C MET A 434 53.51 -11.17 14.01
N ALA A 435 52.83 -12.14 14.61
CA ALA A 435 53.48 -13.25 15.34
C ALA A 435 54.35 -14.13 14.44
N ASN A 436 53.97 -14.28 13.16
CA ASN A 436 54.68 -15.08 12.17
C ASN A 436 55.74 -14.29 11.39
N GLN A 437 55.93 -12.99 11.64
CA GLN A 437 57.04 -12.27 11.02
C GLN A 437 58.37 -12.85 11.54
N PRO A 438 59.29 -13.26 10.65
CA PRO A 438 60.56 -13.81 11.06
C PRO A 438 61.29 -12.75 11.89
N LYS A 439 61.61 -13.06 13.15
CA LYS A 439 62.46 -12.22 13.99
C LYS A 439 63.71 -11.93 13.18
N ILE A 440 63.83 -10.70 12.68
CA ILE A 440 65.04 -10.23 12.00
C ILE A 440 66.16 -10.50 12.99
N LYS A 441 66.97 -11.51 12.69
CA LYS A 441 68.21 -11.75 13.41
C LYS A 441 69.04 -10.50 13.12
N LEU A 442 69.02 -9.56 14.06
CA LEU A 442 70.04 -8.53 14.18
C LEU A 442 71.36 -9.28 14.28
N LEU A 443 71.99 -9.44 13.12
CA LEU A 443 73.34 -9.95 12.96
C LEU A 443 74.28 -8.87 13.46
N GLU A 444 75.18 -9.32 14.34
CA GLU A 444 76.39 -8.66 14.84
C GLU A 444 77.28 -8.08 13.75
#